data_AF-A0A2X2SMH8-F1
#
_entry.id   AF-A0A2X2SMH8-F1
#
_cell.length_a   1.000
_cell.length_b   1.000
_cell.length_c   1.000
_cell.angle_alpha   90.00
_cell.angle_beta   90.00
_cell.angle_gamma   90.00
#
_symmetry.space_group_name_H-M   'P 1'
#
loop_
_entity.id
_entity.type
_entity.pdbx_description
1 polymer ?
#
loop_
_entity_poly.entity_id
_entity_poly.type
_entity_poly.pdbx_seq_one_letter_code
_entity_poly.pdbx_strand_id
1 'polypeptide(L)'
;MAFITKASYTQFCKEYEIEIDDNRLLELFKEYILDDEEAFKIFNKVEIRSLLTQTVILLDEGERNKFVFKKKEYKGVDERKDNLDYIFKIGGRLCYHIDRNCKKLNGGFVNFNTPAELSEKKDDPEIQKIIQELRNWFVINGFTVERYKKKEFNVGQLVMRYNYLFPVKYKGICLPLNENYNLLEEKKTEVVGKTDVSKFNYENTLRKLGDILAERYFMCNFDKSYLLSKYNYLYNKSNEEITQKMNELGMGEKLSHMGVDGVRRFLEGCYKLKSKAINILSEYIKYKYNFENKEFDPQFLEQYNFTACKSCCQ
;
A
#
# COMPACT_ATOMS: atom_id res chain seq x y z
N MET A 1 -12.03 -20.74 -9.68
CA MET A 1 -12.41 -19.46 -9.01
C MET A 1 -11.59 -19.33 -7.74
N ALA A 2 -11.06 -18.14 -7.47
CA ALA A 2 -10.24 -17.83 -6.30
C ALA A 2 -10.55 -16.43 -5.75
N PHE A 3 -10.31 -16.27 -4.45
CA PHE A 3 -10.55 -15.06 -3.68
C PHE A 3 -9.24 -14.59 -3.02
N ILE A 4 -9.03 -13.28 -2.99
CA ILE A 4 -7.87 -12.65 -2.35
C ILE A 4 -8.32 -11.57 -1.36
N THR A 5 -7.43 -11.14 -0.48
CA THR A 5 -7.70 -10.00 0.41
C THR A 5 -7.42 -8.68 -0.30
N LYS A 6 -8.03 -7.58 0.17
CA LYS A 6 -7.69 -6.22 -0.33
C LYS A 6 -6.20 -5.91 -0.16
N ALA A 7 -5.57 -6.44 0.89
CA ALA A 7 -4.13 -6.32 1.13
C ALA A 7 -3.33 -7.05 0.04
N SER A 8 -3.70 -8.28 -0.31
CA SER A 8 -3.03 -9.04 -1.38
C SER A 8 -3.17 -8.34 -2.74
N TYR A 9 -4.37 -7.83 -3.06
CA TYR A 9 -4.62 -7.04 -4.26
C TYR A 9 -3.72 -5.78 -4.31
N THR A 10 -3.68 -5.03 -3.20
CA THR A 10 -2.86 -3.82 -3.09
C THR A 10 -1.39 -4.14 -3.25
N GLN A 11 -0.94 -5.26 -2.67
CA GLN A 11 0.43 -5.71 -2.79
C GLN A 11 0.78 -6.08 -4.24
N PHE A 12 -0.09 -6.81 -4.95
CA PHE A 12 0.11 -7.09 -6.37
C PHE A 12 0.28 -5.80 -7.17
N CYS A 13 -0.60 -4.80 -6.99
CA CYS A 13 -0.52 -3.53 -7.70
C CYS A 13 0.76 -2.72 -7.36
N LYS A 14 1.38 -2.99 -6.22
CA LYS A 14 2.68 -2.42 -5.84
C LYS A 14 3.83 -3.14 -6.52
N GLU A 15 3.81 -4.47 -6.53
CA GLU A 15 4.90 -5.31 -7.04
C GLU A 15 4.95 -5.41 -8.57
N TYR A 16 3.80 -5.33 -9.22
CA TYR A 16 3.67 -5.51 -10.66
C TYR A 16 3.21 -4.22 -11.34
N GLU A 17 3.59 -4.08 -12.60
CA GLU A 17 3.03 -3.10 -13.54
C GLU A 17 2.75 -3.76 -14.88
N ILE A 18 1.81 -3.21 -15.63
CA ILE A 18 1.56 -3.63 -17.00
C ILE A 18 2.57 -3.01 -17.96
N GLU A 19 2.99 -3.79 -18.94
CA GLU A 19 3.86 -3.36 -20.03
C GLU A 19 3.01 -2.73 -21.14
N ILE A 20 3.16 -1.43 -21.33
CA ILE A 20 2.38 -0.62 -22.27
C ILE A 20 3.28 0.43 -22.92
N ASP A 21 3.10 0.63 -24.23
CA ASP A 21 3.64 1.78 -24.97
C ASP A 21 3.01 3.09 -24.47
N ASP A 22 3.86 4.05 -24.11
CA ASP A 22 3.45 5.36 -23.61
C ASP A 22 2.47 6.10 -24.53
N ASN A 23 2.54 5.85 -25.85
CA ASN A 23 1.64 6.47 -26.83
C ASN A 23 0.18 6.00 -26.68
N ARG A 24 -0.04 4.83 -26.09
CA ARG A 24 -1.37 4.23 -25.89
C ARG A 24 -2.00 4.57 -24.55
N LEU A 25 -1.30 5.28 -23.66
CA LEU A 25 -1.78 5.53 -22.30
C LEU A 25 -3.10 6.30 -22.26
N LEU A 26 -3.29 7.28 -23.15
CA LEU A 26 -4.53 8.07 -23.20
C LEU A 26 -5.71 7.23 -23.70
N GLU A 27 -5.51 6.48 -24.78
CA GLU A 27 -6.50 5.57 -25.36
C GLU A 27 -6.99 4.57 -24.30
N LEU A 28 -6.05 3.87 -23.67
CA LEU A 28 -6.35 2.86 -22.65
C LEU A 28 -6.95 3.47 -21.38
N PHE A 29 -6.57 4.69 -21.02
CA PHE A 29 -7.21 5.39 -19.91
C PHE A 29 -8.68 5.68 -20.21
N LYS A 30 -8.99 6.19 -21.40
CA LYS A 30 -10.38 6.47 -21.82
C LYS A 30 -11.22 5.20 -21.88
N GLU A 31 -10.67 4.14 -22.47
CA GLU A 31 -11.34 2.85 -22.62
C GLU A 31 -11.60 2.19 -21.26
N TYR A 32 -10.55 1.98 -20.45
CA TYR A 32 -10.65 1.15 -19.27
C TYR A 32 -10.94 1.93 -17.99
N ILE A 33 -10.55 3.19 -17.87
CA ILE A 33 -10.76 3.96 -16.63
C ILE A 33 -11.94 4.92 -16.83
N LEU A 34 -11.70 6.07 -17.46
CA LEU A 34 -12.65 7.16 -17.57
C LEU A 34 -12.42 7.91 -18.88
N ASP A 35 -13.49 8.09 -19.67
CA ASP A 35 -13.45 8.88 -20.91
C ASP A 35 -13.42 10.39 -20.62
N ASP A 36 -12.29 10.84 -20.05
CA ASP A 36 -12.04 12.23 -19.69
C ASP A 36 -10.54 12.55 -19.87
N GLU A 37 -10.24 13.37 -20.87
CA GLU A 37 -8.87 13.78 -21.18
C GLU A 37 -8.28 14.78 -20.16
N GLU A 38 -9.12 15.61 -19.54
CA GLU A 38 -8.66 16.56 -18.53
C GLU A 38 -8.29 15.84 -17.24
N ALA A 39 -9.06 14.80 -16.87
CA ALA A 39 -8.68 13.88 -15.81
C ALA A 39 -7.33 13.21 -16.10
N PHE A 40 -7.13 12.70 -17.32
CA PHE A 40 -5.84 12.10 -17.72
C PHE A 40 -4.66 13.08 -17.55
N LYS A 41 -4.83 14.35 -17.93
CA LYS A 41 -3.78 15.38 -17.87
C LYS A 41 -3.30 15.69 -16.45
N ILE A 42 -4.01 15.29 -15.39
CA ILE A 42 -3.57 15.44 -13.98
C ILE A 42 -2.33 14.60 -13.70
N PHE A 43 -2.25 13.43 -14.32
CA PHE A 43 -1.32 12.38 -13.92
C PHE A 43 -0.06 12.37 -14.78
N ASN A 44 1.03 11.87 -14.21
CA ASN A 44 2.19 11.47 -14.99
C ASN A 44 2.05 10.00 -15.46
N LYS A 45 2.97 9.57 -16.32
CA LYS A 45 2.94 8.23 -16.93
C LYS A 45 2.98 7.10 -15.89
N VAL A 46 3.74 7.26 -14.81
CA VAL A 46 3.85 6.25 -13.73
C VAL A 46 2.52 6.09 -13.01
N GLU A 47 1.84 7.20 -12.73
CA GLU A 47 0.53 7.21 -12.08
C GLU A 47 -0.56 6.60 -12.96
N ILE A 48 -0.57 6.93 -14.26
CA ILE A 48 -1.49 6.30 -15.22
C ILE A 48 -1.25 4.79 -15.30
N ARG A 49 0.02 4.34 -15.41
CA ARG A 49 0.35 2.91 -15.39
C ARG A 49 -0.11 2.25 -14.09
N SER A 50 -0.02 2.93 -12.96
CA SER A 50 -0.51 2.42 -11.68
C SER A 50 -2.04 2.28 -11.63
N LEU A 51 -2.80 3.22 -12.21
CA LEU A 51 -4.26 3.13 -12.31
C LEU A 51 -4.70 2.06 -13.30
N LEU A 52 -4.01 1.95 -14.44
CA LEU A 52 -4.27 0.89 -15.40
C LEU A 52 -3.91 -0.48 -14.83
N THR A 53 -2.83 -0.61 -14.07
CA THR A 53 -2.47 -1.89 -13.40
C THR A 53 -3.58 -2.33 -12.44
N GLN A 54 -4.12 -1.40 -11.64
CA GLN A 54 -5.29 -1.65 -10.78
C GLN A 54 -6.51 -2.08 -11.59
N THR A 55 -6.67 -1.54 -12.80
CA THR A 55 -7.81 -1.85 -13.67
C THR A 55 -7.66 -3.22 -14.32
N VAL A 56 -6.51 -3.50 -14.95
CA VAL A 56 -6.28 -4.69 -15.76
C VAL A 56 -6.41 -5.98 -14.95
N ILE A 57 -5.92 -6.01 -13.71
CA ILE A 57 -6.09 -7.18 -12.83
C ILE A 57 -7.58 -7.48 -12.54
N LEU A 58 -8.46 -6.47 -12.62
CA LEU A 58 -9.90 -6.62 -12.40
C LEU A 58 -10.68 -6.93 -13.68
N LEU A 59 -10.03 -6.94 -14.84
CA LEU A 59 -10.67 -7.34 -16.09
C LEU A 59 -10.98 -8.84 -16.10
N ASP A 60 -11.93 -9.22 -16.93
CA ASP A 60 -12.19 -10.62 -17.24
C ASP A 60 -11.05 -11.21 -18.06
N GLU A 61 -10.92 -12.53 -18.04
CA GLU A 61 -9.73 -13.22 -18.55
C GLU A 61 -9.40 -12.87 -20.00
N GLY A 62 -10.38 -12.85 -20.90
CA GLY A 62 -10.16 -12.52 -22.31
C GLY A 62 -9.60 -11.11 -22.53
N GLU A 63 -10.05 -10.13 -21.76
CA GLU A 63 -9.55 -8.76 -21.83
C GLU A 63 -8.22 -8.60 -21.11
N ARG A 64 -8.06 -9.24 -19.94
CA ARG A 64 -6.84 -9.21 -19.14
C ARG A 64 -5.64 -9.80 -19.89
N ASN A 65 -5.86 -10.87 -20.65
CA ASN A 65 -4.81 -11.56 -21.41
C ASN A 65 -4.23 -10.73 -22.56
N LYS A 66 -4.83 -9.58 -22.90
CA LYS A 66 -4.25 -8.60 -23.84
C LYS A 66 -3.06 -7.84 -23.25
N PHE A 67 -2.83 -7.95 -21.94
CA PHE A 67 -1.81 -7.21 -21.21
C PHE A 67 -0.78 -8.15 -20.60
N VAL A 68 0.48 -7.73 -20.63
CA VAL A 68 1.57 -8.43 -19.96
C VAL A 68 1.89 -7.68 -18.67
N PHE A 69 1.90 -8.39 -17.54
CA PHE A 69 2.42 -7.84 -16.28
C PHE A 69 3.90 -8.18 -16.15
N LYS A 70 4.69 -7.18 -15.76
CA LYS A 70 6.08 -7.33 -15.35
C LYS A 70 6.25 -6.89 -13.90
N LYS A 71 7.20 -7.51 -13.21
CA LYS A 71 7.58 -7.08 -11.86
C LYS A 71 8.28 -5.73 -11.94
N LYS A 72 7.92 -4.76 -11.11
CA LYS A 72 8.57 -3.45 -11.11
C LYS A 72 10.04 -3.60 -10.72
N GLU A 73 10.93 -3.09 -11.56
CA GLU A 73 12.39 -3.17 -11.37
C GLU A 73 12.94 -2.06 -10.45
N TYR A 74 12.09 -1.18 -9.93
CA TYR A 74 12.53 -0.04 -9.12
C TYR A 74 13.28 -0.50 -7.86
N LYS A 75 14.61 -0.31 -7.88
CA LYS A 75 15.59 -0.50 -6.79
C LYS A 75 15.22 -1.64 -5.83
N GLY A 76 15.64 -2.85 -6.19
CA GLY A 76 15.89 -3.95 -5.25
C GLY A 76 14.88 -4.04 -4.11
N VAL A 77 13.60 -4.24 -4.42
CA VAL A 77 12.67 -4.72 -3.40
C VAL A 77 13.00 -6.19 -3.22
N ASP A 78 13.86 -6.45 -2.26
CA ASP A 78 14.10 -7.79 -1.72
C ASP A 78 12.75 -8.50 -1.52
N GLU A 79 12.71 -9.83 -1.72
CA GLU A 79 11.59 -10.67 -1.27
C GLU A 79 11.09 -10.17 0.08
N ARG A 80 9.77 -10.18 0.36
CA ARG A 80 9.18 -9.70 1.61
C ARG A 80 10.01 -10.16 2.82
N LYS A 81 10.98 -9.34 3.20
CA LYS A 81 11.89 -9.62 4.29
C LYS A 81 11.08 -9.31 5.53
N ASP A 82 11.19 -10.23 6.46
CA ASP A 82 10.62 -10.09 7.78
C ASP A 82 11.02 -8.73 8.36
N ASN A 83 10.05 -7.86 8.59
CA ASN A 83 10.27 -6.49 9.00
C ASN A 83 10.67 -6.36 10.48
N LEU A 84 10.76 -7.48 11.20
CA LEU A 84 11.13 -7.62 12.61
C LEU A 84 10.24 -6.87 13.61
N ASP A 85 9.22 -6.16 13.14
CA ASP A 85 8.25 -5.41 13.94
C ASP A 85 7.33 -6.34 14.74
N TYR A 86 7.30 -7.63 14.37
CA TYR A 86 6.43 -8.61 14.97
C TYR A 86 7.17 -9.86 15.44
N ILE A 87 6.60 -10.53 16.43
CA ILE A 87 7.14 -11.79 16.97
C ILE A 87 7.00 -12.92 15.94
N PHE A 88 5.82 -13.16 15.37
CA PHE A 88 5.70 -14.13 14.29
C PHE A 88 6.17 -13.50 13.00
N LYS A 89 7.12 -14.16 12.33
CA LYS A 89 7.74 -13.66 11.10
C LYS A 89 6.67 -13.29 10.08
N ILE A 90 6.74 -12.08 9.57
CA ILE A 90 5.91 -11.65 8.45
C ILE A 90 6.68 -11.94 7.17
N GLY A 91 6.35 -13.04 6.52
CA GLY A 91 6.99 -13.45 5.27
C GLY A 91 6.15 -14.46 4.50
N GLY A 92 6.58 -14.81 3.29
CA GLY A 92 5.92 -15.78 2.42
C GLY A 92 5.16 -15.17 1.24
N ARG A 93 4.75 -16.05 0.32
CA ARG A 93 4.03 -15.71 -0.91
C ARG A 93 2.61 -15.23 -0.61
N LEU A 94 2.06 -14.40 -1.48
CA LEU A 94 0.67 -13.98 -1.40
C LEU A 94 -0.23 -15.21 -1.45
N CYS A 95 -1.32 -15.23 -0.68
CA CYS A 95 -2.22 -16.37 -0.66
C CYS A 95 -3.53 -16.05 -1.40
N TYR A 96 -4.04 -17.02 -2.14
CA TYR A 96 -5.39 -17.03 -2.65
C TYR A 96 -6.20 -18.16 -2.02
N HIS A 97 -7.52 -18.02 -2.00
CA HIS A 97 -8.43 -18.93 -1.33
C HIS A 97 -9.48 -19.42 -2.33
N ILE A 98 -9.76 -20.72 -2.36
CA ILE A 98 -10.83 -21.27 -3.22
C ILE A 98 -12.21 -21.22 -2.54
N ASP A 99 -12.24 -21.01 -1.22
CA ASP A 99 -13.47 -20.85 -0.43
C ASP A 99 -13.57 -19.44 0.17
N ARG A 100 -14.67 -18.74 -0.13
CA ARG A 100 -15.00 -17.39 0.38
C ARG A 100 -15.25 -17.39 1.90
N ASN A 101 -15.63 -18.53 2.45
CA ASN A 101 -15.86 -18.72 3.89
C ASN A 101 -14.60 -19.19 4.64
N CYS A 102 -13.45 -19.29 3.97
CA CYS A 102 -12.20 -19.69 4.61
C CYS A 102 -11.91 -18.81 5.84
N LYS A 103 -11.70 -19.45 7.00
CA LYS A 103 -11.40 -18.75 8.26
C LYS A 103 -10.14 -17.89 8.18
N LYS A 104 -9.14 -18.30 7.38
CA LYS A 104 -7.91 -17.53 7.17
C LYS A 104 -8.11 -16.32 6.26
N LEU A 105 -9.01 -16.41 5.27
CA LEU A 105 -9.38 -15.28 4.41
C LEU A 105 -10.05 -14.16 5.24
N ASN A 106 -10.94 -14.57 6.15
CA ASN A 106 -11.73 -13.69 7.01
C ASN A 106 -11.08 -13.39 8.38
N GLY A 107 -9.91 -13.97 8.65
CA GLY A 107 -9.35 -14.09 10.01
C GLY A 107 -8.57 -12.88 10.51
N GLY A 108 -8.30 -11.90 9.65
CA GLY A 108 -7.47 -10.76 9.98
C GLY A 108 -5.97 -11.08 10.02
N PHE A 109 -5.20 -10.03 10.26
CA PHE A 109 -3.83 -10.13 10.72
C PHE A 109 -3.86 -10.06 12.25
N VAL A 110 -3.28 -11.05 12.91
CA VAL A 110 -3.08 -11.04 14.36
C VAL A 110 -1.65 -11.47 14.65
N ASN A 111 -0.92 -10.65 15.39
CA ASN A 111 0.46 -10.95 15.75
C ASN A 111 0.84 -10.23 17.05
N PHE A 112 1.89 -10.70 17.71
CA PHE A 112 2.46 -9.95 18.83
C PHE A 112 3.49 -8.95 18.32
N ASN A 113 3.48 -7.75 18.88
CA ASN A 113 4.44 -6.70 18.57
C ASN A 113 5.79 -6.99 19.21
N THR A 114 6.86 -6.75 18.46
CA THR A 114 8.19 -6.61 19.03
C THR A 114 8.20 -5.34 19.93
N PRO A 115 8.84 -5.37 21.11
CA PRO A 115 9.05 -4.17 21.92
C PRO A 115 9.61 -2.99 21.11
N ALA A 116 9.06 -1.79 21.31
CA ALA A 116 9.33 -0.63 20.47
C ALA A 116 10.83 -0.28 20.43
N GLU A 117 11.51 -0.41 21.56
CA GLU A 117 12.94 -0.15 21.68
C GLU A 117 13.81 -1.09 20.83
N LEU A 118 13.31 -2.30 20.53
CA LEU A 118 13.95 -3.26 19.63
C LEU A 118 13.53 -3.02 18.18
N SER A 119 12.24 -2.74 17.93
CA SER A 119 11.71 -2.48 16.57
C SER A 119 12.28 -1.21 15.95
N GLU A 120 12.48 -0.15 16.72
CA GLU A 120 13.09 1.11 16.27
C GLU A 120 14.57 0.97 15.88
N LYS A 121 15.26 -0.03 16.44
CA LYS A 121 16.69 -0.31 16.22
C LYS A 121 16.94 -1.62 15.47
N LYS A 122 15.93 -2.11 14.74
CA LYS A 122 15.96 -3.41 14.06
C LYS A 122 17.05 -3.58 12.99
N ASP A 123 17.66 -2.49 12.53
CA ASP A 123 18.77 -2.54 11.57
C ASP A 123 20.11 -2.91 12.23
N ASP A 124 20.21 -2.87 13.56
CA ASP A 124 21.40 -3.26 14.32
C ASP A 124 21.50 -4.81 14.43
N PRO A 125 22.61 -5.43 13.97
CA PRO A 125 22.81 -6.89 14.02
C PRO A 125 22.71 -7.51 15.43
N GLU A 126 23.07 -6.77 16.48
CA GLU A 126 22.93 -7.24 17.87
C GLU A 126 21.46 -7.27 18.28
N ILE A 127 20.70 -6.22 17.94
CA ILE A 127 19.27 -6.14 18.19
C ILE A 127 18.52 -7.24 17.43
N GLN A 128 18.90 -7.53 16.19
CA GLN A 128 18.30 -8.63 15.41
C GLN A 128 18.47 -9.99 16.10
N LYS A 129 19.62 -10.25 16.73
CA LYS A 129 19.85 -11.48 17.51
C LYS A 129 18.92 -11.55 18.72
N ILE A 130 18.74 -10.43 19.43
CA ILE A 130 17.83 -10.33 20.59
C ILE A 130 16.38 -10.58 20.14
N ILE A 131 15.94 -9.96 19.05
CA ILE A 131 14.61 -10.19 18.47
C ILE A 131 14.43 -11.68 18.10
N GLN A 132 15.43 -12.30 17.47
CA GLN A 132 15.34 -13.72 17.12
C GLN A 132 15.29 -14.63 18.36
N GLU A 133 16.00 -14.27 19.44
CA GLU A 133 15.89 -14.98 20.71
C GLU A 133 14.51 -14.81 21.35
N LEU A 134 13.96 -13.59 21.35
CA LEU A 134 12.61 -13.32 21.81
C LEU A 134 11.57 -14.17 21.07
N ARG A 135 11.69 -14.27 19.75
CA ARG A 135 10.81 -15.11 18.93
C ARG A 135 10.92 -16.59 19.28
N ASN A 136 12.15 -17.08 19.45
CA ASN A 136 12.37 -18.46 19.87
C ASN A 136 11.78 -18.71 21.27
N TRP A 137 11.90 -17.74 22.18
CA TRP A 137 11.30 -17.81 23.50
C TRP A 137 9.77 -17.90 23.45
N PHE A 138 9.10 -17.16 22.56
CA PHE A 138 7.66 -17.30 22.32
C PHE A 138 7.29 -18.72 21.87
N VAL A 139 8.09 -19.31 20.96
CA VAL A 139 7.88 -20.69 20.48
C VAL A 139 8.06 -21.70 21.61
N ILE A 140 9.17 -21.62 22.36
CA ILE A 140 9.49 -22.55 23.45
C ILE A 140 8.43 -22.52 24.56
N ASN A 141 7.89 -21.34 24.88
CA ASN A 141 6.86 -21.19 25.90
C ASN A 141 5.44 -21.43 25.36
N GLY A 142 5.30 -21.68 24.06
CA GLY A 142 4.03 -21.89 23.39
C GLY A 142 3.11 -20.67 23.46
N PHE A 143 3.64 -19.45 23.46
CA PHE A 143 2.82 -18.24 23.37
C PHE A 143 2.35 -18.06 21.94
N THR A 144 1.26 -18.72 21.55
CA THR A 144 0.69 -18.60 20.20
C THR A 144 -0.56 -17.74 20.17
N VAL A 145 -0.91 -17.20 19.00
CA VAL A 145 -2.17 -16.48 18.80
C VAL A 145 -3.37 -17.36 19.11
N GLU A 146 -3.36 -18.64 18.73
CA GLU A 146 -4.49 -19.53 19.01
C GLU A 146 -4.72 -19.72 20.51
N ARG A 147 -3.66 -19.93 21.28
CA ARG A 147 -3.74 -20.13 22.75
C ARG A 147 -4.17 -18.85 23.45
N TYR A 148 -3.71 -17.70 22.98
CA TYR A 148 -4.20 -16.40 23.45
C TYR A 148 -5.70 -16.23 23.21
N LYS A 149 -6.17 -16.50 21.97
CA LYS A 149 -7.61 -16.41 21.62
C LYS A 149 -8.48 -17.38 22.42
N LYS A 150 -7.93 -18.55 22.78
CA LYS A 150 -8.58 -19.52 23.69
C LYS A 150 -8.53 -19.12 25.17
N LYS A 151 -7.93 -17.97 25.51
CA LYS A 151 -7.72 -17.48 26.88
C LYS A 151 -6.89 -18.42 27.75
N GLU A 152 -6.03 -19.23 27.14
CA GLU A 152 -5.11 -20.12 27.88
C GLU A 152 -3.99 -19.33 28.58
N PHE A 153 -3.72 -18.11 28.11
CA PHE A 153 -2.91 -17.12 28.80
C PHE A 153 -3.41 -15.71 28.46
N ASN A 154 -2.98 -14.70 29.23
CA ASN A 154 -3.30 -13.29 28.99
C ASN A 154 -2.05 -12.41 28.86
N VAL A 155 -2.23 -11.14 28.46
CA VAL A 155 -1.14 -10.18 28.25
C VAL A 155 -0.34 -9.94 29.53
N GLY A 156 -0.98 -9.84 30.70
CA GLY A 156 -0.28 -9.63 31.96
C GLY A 156 0.68 -10.77 32.30
N GLN A 157 0.28 -12.02 32.08
CA GLN A 157 1.16 -13.18 32.26
C GLN A 157 2.35 -13.17 31.32
N LEU A 158 2.15 -12.72 30.07
CA LEU A 158 3.22 -12.58 29.08
C LEU A 158 4.20 -11.46 29.47
N VAL A 159 3.68 -10.27 29.86
CA VAL A 159 4.45 -9.11 30.33
C VAL A 159 5.30 -9.49 31.54
N MET A 160 4.69 -10.13 32.55
CA MET A 160 5.39 -10.55 33.75
C MET A 160 6.57 -11.48 33.42
N ARG A 161 6.35 -12.47 32.56
CA ARG A 161 7.41 -13.42 32.16
C ARG A 161 8.48 -12.78 31.29
N TYR A 162 8.11 -11.84 30.42
CA TYR A 162 9.06 -11.05 29.65
C TYR A 162 9.95 -10.21 30.59
N ASN A 163 9.34 -9.46 31.51
CA ASN A 163 10.03 -8.57 32.45
C ASN A 163 10.99 -9.31 33.38
N TYR A 164 10.68 -10.58 33.69
CA TYR A 164 11.56 -11.43 34.49
C TYR A 164 12.84 -11.84 33.74
N LEU A 165 12.81 -11.95 32.41
CA LEU A 165 13.90 -12.51 31.62
C LEU A 165 14.66 -11.47 30.80
N PHE A 166 13.98 -10.75 29.90
CA PHE A 166 14.63 -9.95 28.86
C PHE A 166 15.28 -8.67 29.40
N PRO A 167 14.61 -7.84 30.22
CA PRO A 167 15.26 -6.65 30.81
C PRO A 167 16.42 -6.99 31.75
N VAL A 168 16.37 -8.17 32.39
CA VAL A 168 17.46 -8.67 33.26
C VAL A 168 18.65 -9.12 32.43
N LYS A 169 18.41 -9.89 31.37
CA LYS A 169 19.45 -10.44 30.49
C LYS A 169 20.09 -9.36 29.60
N TYR A 170 19.30 -8.41 29.09
CA TYR A 170 19.72 -7.37 28.15
C TYR A 170 19.58 -5.98 28.77
N LYS A 171 20.26 -5.77 29.90
CA LYS A 171 20.19 -4.53 30.67
C LYS A 171 20.60 -3.32 29.83
N GLY A 172 19.75 -2.29 29.81
CA GLY A 172 19.98 -1.06 29.05
C GLY A 172 19.57 -1.15 27.58
N ILE A 173 19.16 -2.32 27.10
CA ILE A 173 18.66 -2.55 25.74
C ILE A 173 17.16 -2.86 25.77
N CYS A 174 16.75 -3.89 26.52
CA CYS A 174 15.34 -4.24 26.72
C CYS A 174 14.78 -3.50 27.94
N LEU A 175 13.63 -2.87 27.79
CA LEU A 175 12.96 -2.18 28.89
C LEU A 175 11.82 -3.03 29.45
N PRO A 176 11.53 -2.94 30.77
CA PRO A 176 10.34 -3.56 31.32
C PRO A 176 9.08 -3.05 30.61
N LEU A 177 8.27 -3.98 30.11
CA LEU A 177 6.98 -3.70 29.50
C LEU A 177 5.96 -3.39 30.61
N ASN A 178 5.08 -2.42 30.35
CA ASN A 178 3.94 -2.20 31.22
C ASN A 178 2.77 -3.13 30.84
N GLU A 179 1.82 -3.36 31.76
CA GLU A 179 0.67 -4.23 31.52
C GLU A 179 -0.28 -3.71 30.42
N ASN A 180 -0.23 -2.41 30.14
CA ASN A 180 -1.02 -1.74 29.10
C ASN A 180 -0.29 -1.69 27.75
N TYR A 181 0.88 -2.34 27.62
CA TYR A 181 1.64 -2.29 26.39
C TYR A 181 0.83 -2.96 25.29
N ASN A 182 0.75 -2.32 24.12
CA ASN A 182 0.04 -2.86 22.97
C ASN A 182 0.83 -4.03 22.36
N LEU A 183 0.83 -5.15 23.07
CA LEU A 183 1.61 -6.35 22.76
C LEU A 183 0.95 -7.16 21.64
N LEU A 184 -0.34 -7.00 21.40
CA LEU A 184 -1.08 -7.71 20.37
C LEU A 184 -1.63 -6.72 19.36
N GLU A 185 -1.26 -6.90 18.10
CA GLU A 185 -1.86 -6.17 17.00
C GLU A 185 -2.90 -7.04 16.30
N GLU A 186 -4.14 -6.59 16.29
CA GLU A 186 -5.23 -7.19 15.52
C GLU A 186 -5.72 -6.20 14.46
N LYS A 187 -5.53 -6.56 13.18
CA LYS A 187 -6.11 -5.85 12.05
C LYS A 187 -7.14 -6.75 11.37
N LYS A 188 -8.37 -6.27 11.25
CA LYS A 188 -9.37 -6.97 10.43
C LYS A 188 -8.92 -6.93 8.97
N THR A 189 -8.92 -8.07 8.30
CA THR A 189 -8.70 -8.14 6.87
C THR A 189 -10.03 -7.98 6.16
N GLU A 190 -10.03 -7.11 5.17
CA GLU A 190 -11.15 -7.01 4.25
C GLU A 190 -10.87 -7.92 3.06
N VAL A 191 -11.80 -8.84 2.83
CA VAL A 191 -11.81 -9.72 1.66
C VAL A 191 -12.21 -8.88 0.45
N VAL A 192 -11.54 -9.08 -0.69
CA VAL A 192 -12.07 -8.56 -1.96
C VAL A 192 -13.43 -9.21 -2.14
N GLY A 193 -14.46 -8.39 -2.09
CA GLY A 193 -15.81 -8.88 -2.24
C GLY A 193 -16.76 -8.75 -1.05
N LYS A 194 -16.36 -8.12 0.06
CA LYS A 194 -17.21 -8.04 1.28
C LYS A 194 -17.64 -6.64 1.66
N THR A 195 -17.43 -5.65 0.78
CA THR A 195 -17.89 -4.28 1.00
C THR A 195 -19.36 -4.17 0.62
N ASP A 196 -20.02 -3.07 1.01
CA ASP A 196 -21.42 -2.82 0.73
C ASP A 196 -21.51 -1.76 -0.39
N VAL A 197 -21.80 -2.20 -1.63
CA VAL A 197 -21.92 -1.36 -2.82
C VAL A 197 -22.89 -0.19 -2.62
N SER A 198 -23.87 -0.33 -1.71
CA SER A 198 -24.87 0.70 -1.42
C SER A 198 -24.26 2.02 -0.90
N LYS A 199 -22.97 2.02 -0.53
CA LYS A 199 -22.23 3.21 -0.09
C LYS A 199 -21.52 3.97 -1.22
N PHE A 200 -21.30 3.37 -2.40
CA PHE A 200 -20.65 4.08 -3.49
C PHE A 200 -21.63 5.03 -4.17
N ASN A 201 -21.38 6.33 -4.06
CA ASN A 201 -22.17 7.36 -4.73
C ASN A 201 -21.44 7.81 -6.00
N TYR A 202 -21.87 7.29 -7.15
CA TYR A 202 -21.28 7.58 -8.46
C TYR A 202 -21.27 9.08 -8.77
N GLU A 203 -22.42 9.75 -8.67
CA GLU A 203 -22.57 11.17 -8.99
C GLU A 203 -21.67 12.04 -8.11
N ASN A 204 -21.65 11.78 -6.80
CA ASN A 204 -20.79 12.48 -5.86
C ASN A 204 -19.31 12.23 -6.12
N THR A 205 -18.95 11.03 -6.60
CA THR A 205 -17.57 10.67 -6.92
C THR A 205 -17.08 11.43 -8.14
N LEU A 206 -17.88 11.47 -9.21
CA LEU A 206 -17.55 12.26 -10.41
C LEU A 206 -17.57 13.76 -10.14
N ARG A 207 -18.53 14.25 -9.34
CA ARG A 207 -18.57 15.65 -8.91
C ARG A 207 -17.28 16.05 -8.18
N LYS A 208 -16.82 15.24 -7.23
CA LYS A 208 -15.54 15.49 -6.52
C LYS A 208 -14.33 15.50 -7.46
N LEU A 209 -14.34 14.65 -8.50
CA LEU A 209 -13.29 14.69 -9.52
C LEU A 209 -13.35 15.99 -10.32
N GLY A 210 -14.56 16.42 -10.71
CA GLY A 210 -14.80 17.73 -11.34
C GLY A 210 -14.34 18.90 -10.49
N ASP A 211 -14.62 18.89 -9.18
CA ASP A 211 -14.16 19.91 -8.24
C ASP A 211 -12.62 19.97 -8.19
N ILE A 212 -11.94 18.82 -8.21
CA ILE A 212 -10.47 18.76 -8.25
C ILE A 212 -9.93 19.32 -9.57
N LEU A 213 -10.58 19.00 -10.69
CA LEU A 213 -10.22 19.52 -12.01
C LEU A 213 -10.34 21.03 -12.07
N ALA A 214 -11.43 21.58 -11.53
CA ALA A 214 -11.65 23.02 -11.40
C ALA A 214 -10.59 23.67 -10.49
N GLU A 215 -10.34 23.11 -9.30
CA GLU A 215 -9.33 23.63 -8.38
C GLU A 215 -7.93 23.63 -9.01
N ARG A 216 -7.59 22.56 -9.74
CA ARG A 216 -6.33 22.49 -10.49
C ARG A 216 -6.24 23.56 -11.56
N TYR A 217 -7.31 23.80 -12.31
CA TYR A 217 -7.35 24.85 -13.33
C TYR A 217 -7.06 26.22 -12.71
N PHE A 218 -7.68 26.53 -11.57
CA PHE A 218 -7.42 27.79 -10.84
C PHE A 218 -6.00 27.89 -10.28
N MET A 219 -5.43 26.78 -9.80
CA MET A 219 -4.05 26.74 -9.32
C MET A 219 -3.02 26.88 -10.44
N CYS A 220 -3.28 26.28 -11.60
CA CYS A 220 -2.39 26.28 -12.77
C CYS A 220 -2.67 27.48 -13.69
N ASN A 221 -2.64 28.68 -13.12
CA ASN A 221 -3.05 29.92 -13.78
C ASN A 221 -1.88 30.78 -14.34
N PHE A 222 -0.68 30.20 -14.44
CA PHE A 222 0.50 30.89 -14.97
C PHE A 222 1.27 30.04 -15.97
N ASP A 223 2.14 30.67 -16.75
CA ASP A 223 2.92 29.99 -17.79
C ASP A 223 3.71 28.80 -17.21
N LYS A 224 3.71 27.68 -17.94
CA LYS A 224 4.32 26.39 -17.56
C LYS A 224 3.87 25.80 -16.21
N SER A 225 2.85 26.35 -15.53
CA SER A 225 2.34 25.81 -14.26
C SER A 225 1.87 24.35 -14.37
N TYR A 226 1.22 23.98 -15.48
CA TYR A 226 0.84 22.60 -15.77
C TYR A 226 2.06 21.67 -15.91
N LEU A 227 3.14 22.15 -16.53
CA LEU A 227 4.38 21.39 -16.64
C LEU A 227 5.03 21.22 -15.26
N LEU A 228 5.11 22.30 -14.48
CA LEU A 228 5.63 22.28 -13.10
C LEU A 228 4.82 21.36 -12.19
N SER A 229 3.49 21.32 -12.34
CA SER A 229 2.59 20.47 -11.53
C SER A 229 2.92 18.98 -11.63
N LYS A 230 3.56 18.54 -12.73
CA LYS A 230 4.01 17.14 -12.91
C LYS A 230 5.19 16.78 -12.02
N TYR A 231 5.97 17.77 -11.55
CA TYR A 231 7.10 17.61 -10.63
C TYR A 231 6.71 17.85 -9.17
N ASN A 232 5.43 17.62 -8.83
CA ASN A 232 4.92 17.87 -7.48
C ASN A 232 5.69 17.12 -6.37
N TYR A 233 6.37 16.01 -6.65
CA TYR A 233 7.25 15.31 -5.70
C TYR A 233 8.38 16.18 -5.12
N LEU A 234 8.70 17.32 -5.75
CA LEU A 234 9.71 18.25 -5.27
C LEU A 234 9.29 19.07 -4.04
N TYR A 235 8.01 19.03 -3.62
CA TYR A 235 7.54 19.85 -2.48
C TYR A 235 8.27 19.54 -1.16
N ASN A 236 8.74 18.30 -0.98
CA ASN A 236 9.47 17.86 0.20
C ASN A 236 11.00 17.79 -0.02
N LYS A 237 11.49 18.46 -1.06
CA LYS A 237 12.91 18.50 -1.46
C LYS A 237 13.59 19.80 -1.04
N SER A 238 14.91 19.81 -1.17
CA SER A 238 15.74 20.96 -0.78
C SER A 238 15.43 22.19 -1.62
N ASN A 239 15.78 23.38 -1.11
CA ASN A 239 15.59 24.63 -1.85
C ASN A 239 16.40 24.64 -3.15
N GLU A 240 17.59 24.03 -3.11
CA GLU A 240 18.50 23.90 -4.24
C GLU A 240 17.89 23.01 -5.34
N GLU A 241 17.33 21.86 -4.98
CA GLU A 241 16.65 20.96 -5.93
C GLU A 241 15.47 21.64 -6.63
N ILE A 242 14.64 22.37 -5.86
CA ILE A 242 13.50 23.13 -6.42
C ILE A 242 13.99 24.23 -7.36
N THR A 243 15.01 24.99 -6.95
CA THR A 243 15.58 26.09 -7.73
C THR A 243 16.19 25.58 -9.04
N GLN A 244 16.96 24.50 -8.97
CA GLN A 244 17.53 23.86 -10.14
C GLN A 244 16.44 23.45 -11.13
N LYS A 245 15.37 22.77 -10.66
CA LYS A 245 14.27 22.36 -11.54
C LYS A 245 13.55 23.55 -12.17
N MET A 246 13.29 24.61 -11.40
CA MET A 246 12.65 25.82 -11.91
C MET A 246 13.47 26.48 -13.03
N ASN A 247 14.79 26.51 -12.88
CA ASN A 247 15.69 27.04 -13.91
C ASN A 247 15.73 26.15 -15.16
N GLU A 248 15.78 24.82 -15.00
CA GLU A 248 15.70 23.86 -16.12
C GLU A 248 14.41 24.02 -16.93
N LEU A 249 13.29 24.35 -16.28
CA LEU A 249 12.02 24.61 -16.95
C LEU A 249 11.94 26.02 -17.56
N GLY A 250 12.97 26.85 -17.39
CA GLY A 250 12.98 28.24 -17.82
C GLY A 250 11.94 29.08 -17.08
N MET A 251 11.84 28.90 -15.75
CA MET A 251 10.88 29.56 -14.86
C MET A 251 11.59 30.44 -13.81
N GLY A 252 12.81 30.90 -14.09
CA GLY A 252 13.63 31.71 -13.17
C GLY A 252 12.95 33.03 -12.75
N GLU A 253 12.28 33.72 -13.68
CA GLU A 253 11.51 34.94 -13.38
C GLU A 253 10.31 34.66 -12.46
N LYS A 254 9.63 33.52 -12.65
CA LYS A 254 8.54 33.15 -11.76
C LYS A 254 9.06 32.78 -10.37
N LEU A 255 10.22 32.13 -10.29
CA LEU A 255 10.90 31.81 -9.04
C LEU A 255 11.31 33.08 -8.28
N SER A 256 11.83 34.11 -8.96
CA SER A 256 12.17 35.38 -8.32
C SER A 256 10.94 36.11 -7.78
N HIS A 257 9.80 36.05 -8.47
CA HIS A 257 8.55 36.65 -8.02
C HIS A 257 7.85 35.88 -6.89
N MET A 258 7.82 34.55 -6.95
CA MET A 258 7.10 33.71 -5.97
C MET A 258 7.94 33.33 -4.75
N GLY A 259 9.26 33.31 -4.88
CA GLY A 259 10.17 32.66 -3.95
C GLY A 259 10.03 31.13 -3.93
N VAL A 260 11.06 30.46 -3.42
CA VAL A 260 11.10 28.99 -3.31
C VAL A 260 9.94 28.47 -2.46
N ASP A 261 9.55 29.16 -1.38
CA ASP A 261 8.43 28.77 -0.54
C ASP A 261 7.07 28.90 -1.22
N GLY A 262 6.91 29.87 -2.13
CA GLY A 262 5.73 29.99 -2.98
C GLY A 262 5.62 28.79 -3.92
N VAL A 263 6.73 28.43 -4.57
CA VAL A 263 6.81 27.24 -5.45
C VAL A 263 6.53 25.96 -4.66
N ARG A 264 7.11 25.81 -3.46
CA ARG A 264 6.89 24.67 -2.57
C ARG A 264 5.41 24.49 -2.23
N ARG A 265 4.73 25.57 -1.83
CA ARG A 265 3.27 25.53 -1.53
C ARG A 265 2.44 25.17 -2.76
N PHE A 266 2.79 25.68 -3.93
CA PHE A 266 2.15 25.30 -5.19
C PHE A 266 2.30 23.80 -5.47
N LEU A 267 3.53 23.26 -5.35
CA LEU A 267 3.82 21.84 -5.57
C LEU A 267 3.10 20.94 -4.55
N GLU A 268 3.06 21.35 -3.29
CA GLU A 268 2.34 20.63 -2.23
C GLU A 268 0.83 20.58 -2.52
N GLY A 269 0.22 21.70 -2.95
CA GLY A 269 -1.18 21.73 -3.36
C GLY A 269 -1.45 20.80 -4.55
N CYS A 270 -0.57 20.82 -5.57
CA CYS A 270 -0.65 19.92 -6.72
C CYS A 270 -0.52 18.45 -6.30
N TYR A 271 0.35 18.14 -5.34
CA TYR A 271 0.50 16.80 -4.77
C TYR A 271 -0.80 16.35 -4.08
N LYS A 272 -1.37 17.20 -3.21
CA LYS A 272 -2.62 16.91 -2.48
C LYS A 272 -3.79 16.67 -3.43
N LEU A 273 -3.97 17.52 -4.44
CA LEU A 273 -5.05 17.35 -5.43
C LEU A 273 -4.91 16.05 -6.21
N LYS A 274 -3.69 15.77 -6.67
CA LYS A 274 -3.40 14.54 -7.39
C LYS A 274 -3.65 13.30 -6.53
N SER A 275 -3.18 13.27 -5.28
CA SER A 275 -3.43 12.15 -4.36
C SER A 275 -4.92 11.93 -4.14
N LYS A 276 -5.71 13.00 -3.99
CA LYS A 276 -7.18 12.91 -3.91
C LYS A 276 -7.78 12.33 -5.21
N ALA A 277 -7.32 12.78 -6.38
CA ALA A 277 -7.80 12.30 -7.68
C ALA A 277 -7.48 10.80 -7.89
N ILE A 278 -6.27 10.35 -7.53
CA ILE A 278 -5.90 8.91 -7.58
C ILE A 278 -6.86 8.10 -6.71
N ASN A 279 -7.12 8.54 -5.47
CA ASN A 279 -8.02 7.83 -4.57
C ASN A 279 -9.44 7.74 -5.14
N ILE A 280 -9.96 8.84 -5.71
CA ILE A 280 -11.27 8.88 -6.35
C ILE A 280 -11.34 7.90 -7.53
N LEU A 281 -10.34 7.92 -8.41
CA LEU A 281 -10.30 7.01 -9.56
C LEU A 281 -10.13 5.55 -9.13
N SER A 282 -9.33 5.27 -8.11
CA SER A 282 -9.20 3.92 -7.54
C SER A 282 -10.53 3.39 -6.99
N GLU A 283 -11.32 4.22 -6.29
CA GLU A 283 -12.66 3.83 -5.83
C GLU A 283 -13.62 3.64 -7.01
N TYR A 284 -13.56 4.53 -8.00
CA TYR A 284 -14.36 4.40 -9.21
C TYR A 284 -14.03 3.12 -10.00
N ILE A 285 -12.75 2.77 -10.16
CA ILE A 285 -12.31 1.52 -10.81
C ILE A 285 -12.88 0.31 -10.07
N LYS A 286 -12.79 0.29 -8.73
CA LYS A 286 -13.35 -0.81 -7.92
C LYS A 286 -14.85 -0.97 -8.13
N TYR A 287 -15.58 0.15 -8.22
CA TYR A 287 -17.00 0.14 -8.54
C TYR A 287 -17.27 -0.37 -9.96
N LYS A 288 -16.61 0.23 -10.97
CA LYS A 288 -16.79 -0.07 -12.41
C LYS A 288 -16.55 -1.55 -12.73
N TYR A 289 -15.55 -2.17 -12.10
CA TYR A 289 -15.17 -3.57 -12.34
C TYR A 289 -15.65 -4.55 -11.28
N ASN A 290 -16.72 -4.18 -10.55
CA ASN A 290 -17.37 -5.05 -9.57
C ASN A 290 -16.37 -5.74 -8.63
N PHE A 291 -15.42 -4.97 -8.09
CA PHE A 291 -14.41 -5.45 -7.14
C PHE A 291 -15.05 -6.18 -5.95
N GLU A 292 -16.29 -5.86 -5.64
CA GLU A 292 -17.10 -6.47 -4.59
C GLU A 292 -17.61 -7.88 -4.90
N ASN A 293 -17.53 -8.34 -6.14
CA ASN A 293 -17.82 -9.73 -6.48
C ASN A 293 -16.71 -10.33 -7.34
N LYS A 294 -15.52 -9.72 -7.34
CA LYS A 294 -14.45 -10.17 -8.22
C LYS A 294 -13.94 -11.52 -7.77
N GLU A 295 -13.99 -12.44 -8.72
CA GLU A 295 -13.33 -13.73 -8.65
C GLU A 295 -12.11 -13.71 -9.57
N PHE A 296 -11.07 -14.41 -9.14
CA PHE A 296 -9.83 -14.53 -9.86
C PHE A 296 -9.66 -15.95 -10.38
N ASP A 297 -8.94 -16.07 -11.49
CA ASP A 297 -8.46 -17.35 -11.98
C ASP A 297 -7.23 -17.78 -11.13
N PRO A 298 -7.26 -18.97 -10.50
CA PRO A 298 -6.11 -19.52 -9.79
C PRO A 298 -4.83 -19.58 -10.64
N GLN A 299 -4.92 -19.95 -11.92
CA GLN A 299 -3.73 -20.11 -12.77
C GLN A 299 -3.04 -18.77 -12.99
N PHE A 300 -3.81 -17.73 -13.30
CA PHE A 300 -3.31 -16.35 -13.33
C PHE A 300 -2.62 -15.97 -12.02
N LEU A 301 -3.25 -16.20 -10.86
CA LEU A 301 -2.66 -15.83 -9.56
C LEU A 301 -1.34 -16.58 -9.28
N GLU A 302 -1.25 -17.86 -9.64
CA GLU A 302 -0.05 -18.68 -9.48
C GLU A 302 1.11 -18.21 -10.35
N GLN A 303 0.84 -17.80 -11.60
CA GLN A 303 1.83 -17.19 -12.50
C GLN A 303 2.47 -15.94 -11.88
N TYR A 304 1.72 -15.22 -11.03
CA TYR A 304 2.18 -14.03 -10.32
C TYR A 304 2.47 -14.27 -8.84
N ASN A 305 2.99 -15.46 -8.52
CA ASN A 305 3.57 -15.79 -7.22
C ASN A 305 2.58 -15.81 -6.05
N PHE A 306 1.28 -15.99 -6.32
CA PHE A 306 0.35 -16.39 -5.28
C PHE A 306 0.41 -17.91 -5.06
N THR A 307 0.09 -18.35 -3.85
CA THR A 307 -0.04 -19.76 -3.48
C THR A 307 -1.44 -20.05 -2.95
N ALA A 308 -1.95 -21.24 -3.25
CA ALA A 308 -3.20 -21.71 -2.69
C ALA A 308 -3.12 -21.75 -1.15
N CYS A 309 -4.17 -21.27 -0.48
CA CYS A 309 -4.29 -21.36 0.96
C CYS A 309 -4.37 -22.84 1.37
N LYS A 310 -3.37 -23.32 2.14
CA LYS A 310 -3.32 -24.71 2.63
C LYS A 310 -4.58 -25.15 3.36
N SER A 311 -5.27 -24.24 4.06
CA SER A 311 -6.51 -24.55 4.77
C SER A 311 -7.75 -24.62 3.89
N CYS A 312 -7.65 -24.23 2.61
CA CYS A 312 -8.70 -24.48 1.63
C CYS A 312 -8.46 -25.77 0.83
N CYS A 313 -7.22 -26.28 0.83
CA CYS A 313 -6.83 -27.50 0.12
C CYS A 313 -6.88 -28.76 0.99
N GLN A 314 -7.48 -28.68 2.18
CA GLN A 314 -7.59 -29.77 3.16
C GLN A 314 -9.01 -30.26 3.30
#